data_AF-A0A9Q4H6C8-F1
#
_entry.id   AF-A0A9Q4H6C8-F1
#
_cell.length_a   1.000
_cell.length_b   1.000
_cell.length_c   1.000
_cell.angle_alpha   90.00
_cell.angle_beta   90.00
_cell.angle_gamma   90.00
#
_symmetry.space_group_name_H-M   'P 1'
#
loop_
_entity.id
_entity.type
_entity.pdbx_description
1 polymer ?
#
loop_
_entity_poly.entity_id
_entity_poly.type
_entity_poly.pdbx_seq_one_letter_code
_entity_poly.pdbx_strand_id
1 'polypeptide(L)' 'QVHKMSNIYLDNYANEVAYREDTRKLDNLTIFNDITSKCLSTSSENAWKGYWQGNHRQVERLIM' A
#
# COMPACT_ATOMS: atom_id res chain seq x y z
N GLN A 1 -13.88 8.11 6.01
CA GLN A 1 -13.00 8.62 4.92
C GLN A 1 -13.59 8.15 3.60
N VAL A 2 -13.97 9.06 2.69
CA VAL A 2 -14.43 8.67 1.35
C VAL A 2 -13.20 8.70 0.45
N HIS A 3 -12.58 7.54 0.22
CA HIS A 3 -11.46 7.45 -0.71
C HIS A 3 -12.01 7.36 -2.12
N LYS A 4 -11.56 8.23 -3.03
CA LYS A 4 -11.75 8.00 -4.47
C LYS A 4 -10.89 6.81 -4.87
N MET A 5 -11.52 5.65 -5.01
CA MET A 5 -10.86 4.43 -5.48
C MET A 5 -10.78 4.45 -7.01
N SER A 6 -9.67 3.95 -7.54
CA SER A 6 -9.44 3.78 -8.97
C SER A 6 -9.05 2.33 -9.24
N ASN A 7 -9.58 1.74 -10.31
CA ASN A 7 -9.32 0.34 -10.66
C ASN A 7 -7.83 0.03 -10.83
N ILE A 8 -7.04 0.97 -11.38
CA ILE A 8 -5.60 0.78 -11.63
C ILE A 8 -4.76 0.57 -10.35
N TYR A 9 -5.34 0.83 -9.17
CA TYR A 9 -4.72 0.67 -7.86
C TYR A 9 -5.55 -0.21 -6.92
N LEU A 10 -6.52 -0.97 -7.45
CA LEU A 10 -7.43 -1.79 -6.65
C LEU A 10 -6.67 -2.81 -5.79
N ASP A 11 -5.59 -3.37 -6.31
CA ASP A 11 -4.66 -4.25 -5.59
C ASP A 11 -4.10 -3.59 -4.32
N ASN A 12 -3.70 -2.33 -4.41
CA ASN A 12 -3.16 -1.60 -3.26
C ASN A 12 -4.25 -1.28 -2.24
N TYR A 13 -5.44 -0.86 -2.69
CA TYR A 13 -6.56 -0.60 -1.78
C TYR A 13 -7.01 -1.87 -1.05
N ALA A 14 -7.10 -2.99 -1.77
CA ALA A 14 -7.46 -4.27 -1.16
C ALA A 14 -6.44 -4.69 -0.09
N ASN A 15 -5.13 -4.57 -0.40
CA ASN A 15 -4.06 -4.87 0.55
C ASN A 15 -4.10 -3.95 1.77
N GLU A 16 -4.36 -2.65 1.61
CA GLU A 16 -4.49 -1.72 2.74
C GLU A 16 -5.66 -2.12 3.64
N VAL A 17 -6.83 -2.39 3.07
CA VAL A 17 -8.03 -2.77 3.84
C VAL A 17 -7.80 -4.08 4.60
N ALA A 18 -7.24 -5.09 3.92
CA ALA A 18 -6.90 -6.37 4.55
C ALA A 18 -5.95 -6.17 5.73
N TYR A 19 -4.85 -5.43 5.53
CA TYR A 19 -3.89 -5.17 6.59
C TYR A 19 -4.53 -4.44 7.79
N ARG A 20 -5.38 -3.44 7.53
CA ARG A 20 -6.06 -2.67 8.60
C ARG A 20 -7.02 -3.55 9.41
N GLU A 21 -7.73 -4.47 8.77
CA GLU A 21 -8.60 -5.41 9.48
C GLU A 21 -7.78 -6.42 10.29
N ASP A 22 -6.70 -6.96 9.72
CA ASP A 22 -5.81 -7.91 10.41
C ASP A 22 -5.15 -7.28 11.65
N THR A 23 -4.73 -6.01 11.55
CA THR A 23 -4.07 -5.30 12.65
C THR A 23 -5.03 -4.49 13.53
N ARG A 24 -6.35 -4.55 13.30
CA ARG A 24 -7.36 -3.69 13.94
C ARG A 24 -7.27 -3.63 15.47
N LYS A 25 -6.83 -4.74 16.10
CA LYS A 25 -6.78 -4.89 17.57
C LYS A 25 -5.37 -4.75 18.14
N LEU A 26 -4.36 -4.49 17.30
CA LEU A 26 -2.99 -4.30 17.74
C LEU A 26 -2.80 -2.88 18.26
N ASP A 27 -1.83 -2.70 19.16
CA ASP A 27 -1.42 -1.38 19.61
C ASP A 27 -0.58 -0.65 18.55
N ASN A 28 -0.51 0.68 18.68
CA ASN A 28 0.16 1.53 17.70
C ASN A 28 1.66 1.24 17.57
N LEU A 29 2.35 0.85 18.66
CA LEU A 29 3.78 0.58 18.61
C LEU A 29 4.05 -0.71 17.82
N THR A 30 3.21 -1.73 18.00
CA THR A 30 3.28 -2.96 17.21
C THR A 30 3.09 -2.68 15.72
N ILE A 31 2.05 -1.93 15.35
CA ILE A 31 1.78 -1.57 13.95
C ILE A 31 2.93 -0.72 13.37
N PHE A 32 3.46 0.23 14.15
CA PHE A 32 4.59 1.07 13.74
C PHE A 32 5.82 0.23 13.41
N ASN A 33 6.24 -0.64 14.33
CA ASN A 33 7.42 -1.49 14.14
C ASN A 33 7.27 -2.43 12.95
N ASP A 34 6.08 -3.01 12.74
CA ASP A 34 5.80 -3.87 11.59
C ASP A 34 5.94 -3.13 10.26
N ILE A 35 5.29 -1.96 10.12
CA ILE A 35 5.38 -1.15 8.91
C ILE A 35 6.82 -0.69 8.66
N THR A 36 7.52 -0.22 9.69
CA THR A 36 8.92 0.20 9.57
C THR A 36 9.81 -0.94 9.09
N SER A 37 9.68 -2.14 9.68
CA SER A 37 10.43 -3.32 9.28
C SER A 37 10.15 -3.69 7.81
N LYS A 38 8.88 -3.71 7.41
CA LYS A 38 8.48 -3.97 6.01
C LYS A 38 9.10 -2.95 5.05
N CYS A 39 9.03 -1.65 5.35
CA CYS A 39 9.63 -0.60 4.54
C CYS A 39 11.16 -0.76 4.38
N LEU A 40 11.86 -1.14 5.45
CA LEU A 40 13.31 -1.36 5.42
C LEU A 40 13.71 -2.63 4.65
N SER A 41 12.85 -3.64 4.65
CA SER A 41 13.06 -4.92 3.94
C SER A 41 12.64 -4.89 2.46
N THR A 42 11.76 -3.96 2.08
CA THR A 42 11.22 -3.90 0.72
C THR A 42 12.29 -3.41 -0.24
N SER A 43 12.51 -4.17 -1.32
CA SER A 43 13.39 -3.77 -2.42
C SER A 43 12.94 -2.43 -3.02
N SER A 44 13.85 -1.72 -3.67
CA SER A 44 13.61 -0.38 -4.23
C SER A 44 12.72 -0.36 -5.49
N GLU A 45 11.66 -1.17 -5.51
CA GLU A 45 10.67 -1.22 -6.58
C GLU A 45 10.13 0.17 -6.88
N ASN A 46 10.21 0.54 -8.16
CA ASN A 46 9.96 1.90 -8.64
C ASN A 46 8.46 2.25 -8.73
N ALA A 47 7.55 1.39 -8.27
CA ALA A 47 6.11 1.50 -8.56
C ALA A 47 5.46 2.81 -8.07
N TRP A 48 6.06 3.45 -7.07
CA TRP A 48 5.57 4.69 -6.48
C TRP A 48 6.54 5.88 -6.60
N LYS A 49 7.74 5.66 -7.16
CA LYS A 49 8.73 6.74 -7.31
C LYS A 49 8.18 7.79 -8.27
N GLY A 50 8.21 9.05 -7.86
CA GLY A 50 7.69 10.16 -8.66
C GLY A 50 6.16 10.21 -8.78
N TYR A 51 5.41 9.45 -7.97
CA TYR A 51 3.94 9.45 -8.03
C TYR A 51 3.35 10.86 -7.89
N TRP A 52 3.87 11.66 -6.95
CA TRP A 52 3.47 13.07 -6.78
C TRP A 52 4.00 14.01 -7.86
N GLN A 53 4.93 13.55 -8.71
CA GLN A 53 5.43 14.26 -9.89
C GLN A 53 4.64 13.88 -11.16
N GLY A 54 3.57 13.08 -11.03
CA GLY A 54 2.72 12.65 -12.14
C GLY A 54 3.05 11.25 -12.70
N ASN A 55 3.99 10.52 -12.09
CA ASN A 55 4.26 9.13 -12.48
C ASN A 55 3.17 8.18 -11.94
N HIS A 56 2.08 8.08 -12.68
CA HIS A 56 0.97 7.19 -12.35
C HIS A 56 1.05 5.88 -13.15
N ARG A 57 0.53 4.79 -12.56
CA ARG A 57 0.37 3.52 -13.26
C ARG A 57 -0.56 3.75 -14.45
N GLN A 58 -0.17 3.24 -15.61
CA GLN A 58 -0.96 3.36 -16.84
C GLN A 58 -2.01 2.25 -16.95
N VAL A 59 -1.74 1.10 -16.35
CA VAL A 59 -2.60 -0.08 -16.38
C VAL A 59 -2.65 -0.71 -14.99
N GLU A 60 -3.69 -1.50 -14.75
CA GLU A 60 -3.84 -2.29 -13.53
C GLU A 60 -2.75 -3.36 -13.42
N ARG A 61 -2.41 -3.73 -12.18
CA ARG A 61 -1.50 -4.83 -11.91
C ARG A 61 -2.30 -6.13 -11.88
N LEU A 62 -2.14 -6.94 -12.92
CA LEU A 62 -2.65 -8.30 -12.94
C LEU A 62 -1.65 -9.19 -12.19
N ILE A 63 -2.04 -9.68 -11.02
CA ILE A 63 -1.27 -10.68 -10.28
C ILE A 63 -1.70 -12.03 -10.84
N MET A 64 -0.77 -12.78 -11.42
CA MET A 64 -1.00 -14.13 -11.96
C MET A 64 -0.69 -15.18 -10.90
#